data_AF-A0A1C6TT58-F1
#
_entry.id   AF-A0A1C6TT58-F1
#
_cell.length_a   1.000
_cell.length_b   1.000
_cell.length_c   1.000
_cell.angle_alpha   90.00
_cell.angle_beta   90.00
_cell.angle_gamma   90.00
#
_symmetry.space_group_name_H-M   'P 1'
#
loop_
_entity.id
_entity.type
_entity.pdbx_description
1 polymer ?
#
loop_
_entity_poly.entity_id
_entity_poly.type
_entity_poly.pdbx_seq_one_letter_code
_entity_poly.pdbx_strand_id
1 'polypeptide(L)'
;MTPGVKASGPGPDDHAPVTPDWNCGSCGDEWPCATKRSRLLEEYQVDRAALSVYLGSCLAAATQDLHTAPVLSLQARFIGWVPRSGRTF
;
A
#
# COMPACT_ATOMS: atom_id res chain seq x y z
N MET A 1 4.50 31.62 -8.29
CA MET A 1 4.52 31.15 -6.89
C MET A 1 4.04 29.71 -6.90
N THR A 2 4.93 28.75 -7.08
CA THR A 2 4.61 27.32 -7.03
C THR A 2 4.62 26.90 -5.56
N PRO A 3 3.51 26.40 -4.99
CA PRO A 3 3.61 25.75 -3.69
C PRO A 3 4.40 24.46 -3.89
N GLY A 4 5.52 24.36 -3.18
CA GLY A 4 6.40 23.20 -3.22
C GLY A 4 5.64 21.93 -2.90
N VAL A 5 5.88 20.91 -3.74
CA VAL A 5 5.61 19.52 -3.39
C VAL A 5 6.37 19.24 -2.10
N LYS A 6 5.66 19.21 -0.97
CA LYS A 6 6.24 18.73 0.28
C LYS A 6 6.43 17.24 0.09
N ALA A 7 7.67 16.84 -0.17
CA ALA A 7 8.11 15.48 0.10
C ALA A 7 7.84 15.25 1.59
N SER A 8 6.70 14.63 1.89
CA SER A 8 6.38 14.21 3.24
C SER A 8 7.34 13.08 3.55
N GLY A 9 8.37 13.36 4.35
CA GLY A 9 9.06 12.30 5.08
C GLY A 9 8.03 11.55 5.93
N PRO A 10 8.34 10.31 6.38
CA PRO A 10 7.40 9.47 7.11
C PRO A 10 7.09 10.11 8.47
N GLY A 11 6.15 11.04 8.49
CA GLY A 11 5.50 11.51 9.70
C GLY A 11 4.63 10.38 10.28
N PRO A 12 4.24 10.48 11.55
CA PRO A 12 3.33 9.51 12.17
C PRO A 12 2.00 9.34 11.41
N ASP A 13 1.64 10.27 10.52
CA ASP A 13 0.47 10.20 9.64
C ASP A 13 0.71 9.49 8.29
N ASP A 14 1.92 9.01 7.97
CA ASP A 14 2.16 8.35 6.67
C ASP A 14 1.59 6.93 6.62
N HIS A 15 1.27 6.34 7.77
CA HIS A 15 0.86 4.93 7.89
C HIS A 15 1.82 4.00 7.11
N ALA A 16 3.13 4.24 7.25
CA ALA A 16 4.17 3.45 6.59
C ALA A 16 4.22 2.01 7.15
N PRO A 17 4.63 1.03 6.32
CA PRO A 17 4.88 -0.32 6.80
C PRO A 17 6.14 -0.35 7.68
N VAL A 18 6.07 -1.08 8.78
CA VAL A 18 7.22 -1.44 9.61
C VAL A 18 7.57 -2.88 9.30
N THR A 19 8.75 -3.10 8.74
CA THR A 19 9.31 -4.42 8.50
C THR A 19 10.01 -4.95 9.76
N PRO A 20 10.10 -6.27 9.96
CA PRO A 20 9.65 -7.35 9.05
C PRO A 20 8.20 -7.78 9.27
N ASP A 21 7.49 -7.26 10.28
CA ASP A 21 6.13 -7.70 10.60
C ASP A 21 5.06 -7.15 9.63
N TRP A 22 5.43 -6.17 8.81
CA TRP A 22 4.54 -5.46 7.90
C TRP A 22 3.31 -4.90 8.62
N ASN A 23 3.47 -4.40 9.84
CA ASN A 23 2.43 -3.65 10.53
C ASN A 23 2.52 -2.17 10.18
N CYS A 24 1.45 -1.43 10.37
CA CYS A 24 1.41 -0.01 10.16
C CYS A 24 2.05 0.69 11.36
N GLY A 25 3.10 1.48 11.14
CA GLY A 25 3.82 2.16 12.23
C GLY A 25 3.00 3.23 12.98
N SER A 26 1.82 3.56 12.47
CA SER A 26 0.89 4.53 13.07
C SER A 26 -0.29 3.85 13.78
N CYS A 27 -0.94 2.90 13.10
CA CYS A 27 -2.11 2.20 13.65
C CYS A 27 -1.76 0.97 14.50
N GLY A 28 -0.62 0.32 14.25
CA GLY A 28 -0.32 -1.02 14.74
C GLY A 28 -1.00 -2.16 13.98
N ASP A 29 -2.03 -1.87 13.17
CA ASP A 29 -2.72 -2.85 12.33
C ASP A 29 -1.85 -3.40 11.19
N GLU A 30 -2.28 -4.52 10.59
CA GLU A 30 -1.66 -5.08 9.40
C GLU A 30 -1.61 -4.08 8.22
N TRP A 31 -0.42 -3.82 7.71
CA TRP A 31 -0.23 -2.94 6.56
C TRP A 31 -0.57 -3.68 5.25
N PRO A 32 -1.35 -3.12 4.31
CA PRO A 32 -1.90 -1.77 4.32
C PRO A 32 -3.12 -1.67 5.24
N CYS A 33 -3.09 -0.75 6.20
CA CYS A 33 -4.24 -0.47 7.08
C CYS A 33 -5.32 0.30 6.30
N ALA A 34 -6.56 0.33 6.82
CA ALA A 34 -7.70 0.98 6.16
C ALA A 34 -7.39 2.43 5.73
N THR A 35 -6.73 3.22 6.58
CA THR A 35 -6.35 4.61 6.25
C THR A 35 -5.36 4.67 5.10
N LYS A 36 -4.32 3.83 5.09
CA LYS A 36 -3.35 3.79 3.98
C LYS A 36 -4.01 3.32 2.69
N ARG A 37 -4.93 2.35 2.74
CA ARG A 37 -5.70 1.91 1.56
C ARG A 37 -6.48 3.06 0.95
N SER A 38 -7.25 3.80 1.75
CA SER A 38 -8.01 4.96 1.27
C SER A 38 -7.11 6.03 0.67
N ARG A 39 -5.99 6.34 1.34
CA ARG A 39 -5.02 7.33 0.85
C ARG A 39 -4.37 6.91 -0.47
N LEU A 40 -3.99 5.64 -0.61
CA LEU A 40 -3.46 5.09 -1.86
C LEU A 40 -4.52 5.13 -2.98
N LEU A 41 -5.80 4.89 -2.67
CA LEU A 41 -6.88 5.02 -3.66
C LEU A 41 -7.12 6.46 -4.09
N GLU A 42 -6.93 7.43 -3.21
CA GLU A 42 -7.01 8.85 -3.55
C GLU A 42 -5.80 9.27 -4.38
N GLU A 43 -4.58 8.98 -3.92
CA GLU A 43 -3.32 9.35 -4.58
C GLU A 43 -3.22 8.76 -5.99
N TYR A 44 -3.61 7.49 -6.17
CA TYR A 44 -3.56 6.80 -7.45
C TYR A 44 -4.91 6.77 -8.17
N GLN A 45 -5.82 7.72 -7.90
CA GLN A 45 -7.16 7.73 -8.50
C GLN A 45 -7.17 7.64 -10.02
N VAL A 46 -6.18 8.25 -10.67
CA VAL A 46 -6.03 8.27 -12.14
C VAL A 46 -5.27 7.05 -12.65
N ASP A 47 -4.27 6.57 -11.91
CA ASP A 47 -3.37 5.49 -12.33
C ASP A 47 -3.41 4.29 -11.37
N ARG A 48 -4.49 3.51 -11.47
CA ARG A 48 -4.63 2.24 -10.72
C ARG A 48 -3.61 1.18 -11.14
N ALA A 49 -3.03 1.29 -12.35
CA ALA A 49 -2.01 0.37 -12.79
C ALA A 49 -0.72 0.60 -11.99
N ALA A 50 -0.30 1.86 -11.83
CA ALA A 50 0.82 2.24 -10.97
C ALA A 50 0.59 1.80 -9.51
N LEU A 51 -0.63 1.96 -8.98
CA LEU A 51 -0.98 1.45 -7.64
C LEU A 51 -0.76 -0.06 -7.52
N SER A 52 -1.22 -0.82 -8.52
CA SER A 52 -1.07 -2.28 -8.55
C SER A 52 0.40 -2.70 -8.62
N VAL A 53 1.21 -1.98 -9.39
CA VAL A 53 2.67 -2.22 -9.48
C VAL A 53 3.35 -1.93 -8.14
N TYR A 54 3.04 -0.80 -7.51
CA TYR A 54 3.56 -0.44 -6.18
C TYR A 54 3.19 -1.46 -5.11
N LEU A 55 1.92 -1.88 -5.05
CA LEU A 55 1.49 -2.89 -4.09
C LEU A 55 2.07 -4.27 -4.41
N GLY A 56 2.31 -4.58 -5.69
CA GLY A 56 2.95 -5.81 -6.14
C GLY A 56 4.41 -5.92 -5.68
N SER A 57 5.17 -4.82 -5.75
CA SER A 57 6.54 -4.79 -5.21
C SER A 57 6.55 -4.88 -3.69
N CYS A 58 5.63 -4.21 -2.99
CA CYS A 58 5.47 -4.38 -1.54
C CYS A 58 5.11 -5.81 -1.15
N LEU A 59 4.19 -6.47 -1.88
CA LEU A 59 3.83 -7.86 -1.66
C LEU A 59 5.03 -8.81 -1.85
N ALA A 60 5.85 -8.59 -2.87
CA ALA A 60 7.03 -9.41 -3.12
C ALA A 60 8.04 -9.33 -1.96
N ALA A 61 8.24 -8.13 -1.40
CA ALA A 61 9.05 -7.94 -0.20
C ALA A 61 8.38 -8.57 1.04
N ALA A 62 7.07 -8.38 1.21
CA ALA A 62 6.31 -8.95 2.32
C ALA A 62 6.31 -10.47 2.33
N THR A 63 6.32 -11.10 1.16
CA THR A 63 6.41 -12.57 1.04
C THR A 63 7.79 -13.10 1.49
N GLN A 64 8.84 -12.29 1.37
CA GLN A 64 10.17 -12.63 1.86
C GLN A 64 10.24 -12.51 3.39
N ASP A 65 9.70 -11.43 3.96
CA ASP A 65 9.71 -11.20 5.40
C ASP A 65 8.72 -12.12 6.15
N LEU A 66 7.50 -12.29 5.61
CA LEU A 66 6.42 -13.11 6.16
C LEU A 66 6.36 -14.49 5.49
N HIS A 67 7.50 -15.17 5.38
CA HIS A 67 7.62 -16.43 4.62
C HIS A 67 6.75 -17.59 5.15
N THR A 68 6.25 -17.50 6.40
CA THR A 68 5.34 -18.48 7.00
C THR A 68 3.87 -18.19 6.71
N ALA A 69 3.54 -16.97 6.26
CA ALA A 69 2.18 -16.58 5.95
C ALA A 69 1.73 -17.19 4.61
N PRO A 70 0.45 -17.62 4.48
CA PRO A 70 -0.06 -18.11 3.21
C PRO A 70 -0.02 -17.01 2.13
N VAL A 71 0.57 -17.33 0.98
CA VAL A 71 0.71 -16.39 -0.15
C VAL A 71 -0.65 -15.81 -0.56
N LEU A 72 -1.70 -16.63 -0.59
CA LEU A 72 -3.05 -16.17 -0.96
C LEU A 72 -3.59 -15.12 0.02
N SER A 73 -3.29 -15.25 1.32
CA SER A 73 -3.68 -14.28 2.34
C SER A 73 -2.95 -12.94 2.15
N LEU A 74 -1.64 -12.98 1.85
CA LEU A 74 -0.87 -11.77 1.52
C LEU A 74 -1.38 -11.13 0.22
N GLN A 75 -1.68 -11.93 -0.80
CA GLN A 75 -2.24 -11.42 -2.06
C GLN A 75 -3.57 -10.68 -1.84
N ALA A 76 -4.48 -11.29 -1.06
CA ALA A 76 -5.77 -10.68 -0.73
C ALA A 76 -5.61 -9.39 0.10
N ARG A 77 -4.64 -9.37 1.03
CA ARG A 77 -4.34 -8.22 1.88
C ARG A 77 -3.76 -7.03 1.11
N PHE A 78 -2.82 -7.27 0.19
CA PHE A 78 -2.16 -6.21 -0.57
C PHE A 78 -2.95 -5.79 -1.82
N ILE A 79 -3.47 -6.76 -2.59
CA ILE A 79 -4.06 -6.51 -3.92
C ILE A 79 -5.59 -6.73 -3.93
N GLY A 80 -6.13 -7.54 -3.03
CA GLY A 80 -7.54 -7.99 -3.10
C GLY A 80 -8.60 -6.90 -3.03
N TRP A 81 -8.25 -5.71 -2.50
CA TRP A 81 -9.15 -4.56 -2.40
C TRP A 81 -8.94 -3.51 -3.51
N VAL A 82 -7.90 -3.64 -4.34
CA VAL A 82 -7.58 -2.66 -5.38
C VAL A 82 -8.63 -2.76 -6.49
N PRO A 83 -9.38 -1.69 -6.79
CA PRO A 83 -10.32 -1.70 -7.90
C PRO A 83 -9.57 -2.01 -9.18
N ARG A 84 -10.03 -3.04 -9.88
CA ARG A 84 -9.55 -3.30 -11.24
C ARG A 84 -10.08 -2.14 -12.06
N SER A 85 -9.21 -1.23 -12.51
CA SER A 85 -9.64 -0.21 -13.46
C SER A 85 -10.32 -0.93 -14.62
N GLY A 86 -11.63 -0.73 -14.74
CA GLY A 86 -12.34 -1.07 -15.95
C GLY A 86 -11.62 -0.35 -17.06
N ARG A 87 -11.06 -1.10 -18.01
CA ARG A 87 -10.52 -0.54 -19.23
C ARG A 87 -11.71 0.02 -19.99
N THR A 88 -12.05 1.28 -19.72
CA THR A 88 -13.02 2.01 -20.52
C THR A 88 -12.31 2.29 -21.83
N PHE A 89 -12.70 1.53 -22.86
CA PHE A 89 -12.28 1.74 -24.24
C PHE A 89 -13.01 2.94 -24.84
#